data_AF-A0A3D3NRY5-F1
#
_entry.id   AF-A0A3D3NRY5-F1
#
_cell.length_a   1.000
_cell.length_b   1.000
_cell.length_c   1.000
_cell.angle_alpha   90.00
_cell.angle_beta   90.00
_cell.angle_gamma   90.00
#
_symmetry.space_group_name_H-M   'P 1'
#
loop_
_entity.id
_entity.type
_entity.pdbx_description
1 polymer ?
#
loop_
_entity_poly.entity_id
_entity_poly.type
_entity_poly.pdbx_seq_one_letter_code
_entity_poly.pdbx_strand_id
1 'polypeptide(L)'
;MKLSQVWLRTYSWDFITLQNAMLCQAKSALHKPTSDGHAATKELWESRFQTEMRLDEAIDLCRRCHRMAPFCFYNGNTFAALARDLIQNLALPADEAYIIRSLAGHIVAGVATDEEVRAFREFCERKEA
;
A
#
# COMPACT_ATOMS: atom_id res chain seq x y z
N MET A 1 -12.21 -12.53 12.11
CA MET A 1 -10.73 -12.53 12.25
C MET A 1 -10.33 -11.08 12.38
N LYS A 2 -10.03 -10.60 13.59
CA LYS A 2 -9.66 -9.18 13.79
C LYS A 2 -8.55 -8.80 12.82
N LEU A 3 -8.84 -7.85 11.93
CA LEU A 3 -7.91 -7.35 10.91
C LEU A 3 -7.13 -6.14 11.44
N SER A 4 -6.96 -6.07 12.76
CA SER A 4 -6.16 -5.07 13.45
C SER A 4 -4.85 -5.71 13.89
N GLN A 5 -3.75 -5.25 13.32
CA GLN A 5 -2.39 -5.67 13.68
C GLN A 5 -1.36 -4.66 13.14
N VAL A 6 -0.08 -4.91 13.41
CA VAL A 6 1.02 -4.12 12.84
C VAL A 6 1.32 -4.57 11.40
N TRP A 7 0.38 -4.29 10.49
CA TRP A 7 0.42 -4.74 9.09
C TRP A 7 1.74 -4.42 8.37
N LEU A 8 2.28 -3.22 8.64
CA LEU A 8 3.35 -2.64 7.85
C LEU A 8 4.75 -2.89 8.44
N ARG A 9 4.87 -3.70 9.49
CA ARG A 9 6.10 -3.87 10.30
C ARG A 9 7.34 -4.21 9.48
N THR A 10 7.19 -5.00 8.42
CA THR A 10 8.28 -5.49 7.57
C THR A 10 8.67 -4.52 6.46
N TYR A 11 7.88 -3.48 6.21
CA TYR A 11 8.06 -2.55 5.10
C TYR A 11 8.69 -1.25 5.61
N SER A 12 9.97 -1.30 6.00
CA SER A 12 10.72 -0.09 6.37
C SER A 12 10.80 0.91 5.20
N TRP A 13 11.20 2.15 5.49
CA TRP A 13 11.43 3.13 4.42
C TRP A 13 12.51 2.68 3.42
N ASP A 14 13.56 2.04 3.90
CA ASP A 14 14.62 1.49 3.05
C ASP A 14 14.09 0.38 2.15
N PHE A 15 13.20 -0.48 2.66
CA PHE A 15 12.52 -1.47 1.85
C PHE A 15 11.71 -0.80 0.73
N ILE A 16 10.90 0.22 1.04
CA ILE A 16 10.11 0.95 0.04
C ILE A 16 11.01 1.58 -1.04
N THR A 17 12.10 2.21 -0.61
CA THR A 17 13.06 2.85 -1.50
C THR A 17 13.70 1.84 -2.44
N LEU A 18 14.12 0.69 -1.91
CA LEU A 18 14.67 -0.41 -2.71
C LEU A 18 13.65 -0.96 -3.70
N GLN A 19 12.41 -1.20 -3.28
CA GLN A 19 11.34 -1.68 -4.17
C GLN A 19 11.07 -0.68 -5.31
N ASN A 20 11.03 0.62 -5.02
CA ASN A 20 10.89 1.64 -6.06
C ASN A 20 12.09 1.62 -7.02
N ALA A 21 13.32 1.52 -6.49
CA ALA A 21 14.54 1.46 -7.30
C ALA A 21 14.52 0.26 -8.26
N MET A 22 14.08 -0.92 -7.79
CA MET A 22 13.93 -2.12 -8.63
C MET A 22 12.89 -1.92 -9.74
N LEU A 23 11.75 -1.30 -9.44
CA LEU A 23 10.72 -0.97 -10.44
C LEU A 23 11.25 0.02 -11.50
N CYS A 24 11.97 1.05 -11.06
CA CYS A 24 12.63 2.01 -11.94
C CYS A 24 13.66 1.31 -12.84
N GLN A 25 14.53 0.47 -12.27
CA GLN A 25 15.55 -0.26 -13.02
C GLN A 25 14.94 -1.18 -14.09
N ALA A 26 13.89 -1.93 -13.75
CA ALA A 26 13.22 -2.84 -14.66
C ALA A 26 12.58 -2.13 -15.87
N LYS A 27 12.38 -0.81 -15.80
CA LYS A 27 11.77 0.01 -16.85
C LYS A 27 12.68 1.12 -17.35
N SER A 28 13.97 1.09 -16.99
CA SER A 28 14.97 2.10 -17.34
C SER A 28 14.53 3.53 -16.98
N ALA A 29 13.81 3.71 -15.86
CA ALA A 29 13.39 5.00 -15.35
C ALA A 29 14.37 5.52 -14.28
N LEU A 30 14.38 6.84 -14.09
CA LEU A 30 15.19 7.49 -13.06
C LEU A 30 14.65 7.18 -11.66
N HIS A 31 15.45 6.53 -10.82
CA HIS A 31 15.17 6.48 -9.39
C HIS A 31 15.78 7.69 -8.69
N LYS A 32 14.94 8.61 -8.24
CA LYS A 32 15.34 9.80 -7.49
C LYS A 32 14.21 10.27 -6.54
N PRO A 33 14.52 10.74 -5.33
CA PRO A 33 13.54 11.40 -4.47
C PRO A 33 13.01 12.71 -5.08
N THR A 34 11.75 13.04 -4.80
CA THR A 34 11.23 14.40 -5.08
C THR A 34 11.66 15.38 -3.99
N SER A 35 11.75 16.67 -4.32
CA SER A 35 12.09 17.72 -3.34
C SER A 35 11.01 17.90 -2.28
N ASP A 36 9.75 17.83 -2.69
CA ASP A 36 8.62 18.27 -1.85
C ASP A 36 7.95 17.08 -1.16
N GLY A 37 7.93 15.91 -1.81
CA GLY A 37 7.19 14.74 -1.36
C GLY A 37 7.99 13.78 -0.49
N HIS A 38 9.29 13.63 -0.76
CA HIS A 38 10.08 12.52 -0.20
C HIS A 38 10.20 12.57 1.32
N ALA A 39 10.67 13.69 1.87
CA ALA A 39 10.90 13.83 3.31
C ALA A 39 9.60 13.70 4.13
N ALA A 40 8.54 14.39 3.71
CA ALA A 40 7.24 14.32 4.38
C ALA A 40 6.62 12.92 4.30
N THR A 41 6.78 12.22 3.16
CA THR A 41 6.26 10.84 3.02
C THR A 41 7.04 9.86 3.90
N LYS A 42 8.36 10.02 3.97
CA LYS A 42 9.21 9.22 4.85
C LYS A 42 8.79 9.39 6.31
N GLU A 43 8.65 10.63 6.77
CA GLU A 43 8.23 10.94 8.14
C GLU A 43 6.85 10.36 8.47
N LEU A 44 5.88 10.54 7.56
CA LEU A 44 4.55 9.94 7.72
C LEU A 44 4.63 8.42 7.82
N TRP A 45 5.42 7.77 6.96
CA TRP A 45 5.54 6.31 6.96
C TRP A 45 6.21 5.80 8.25
N GLU A 46 7.35 6.37 8.61
CA GLU A 46 8.14 5.98 9.78
C GLU A 46 7.36 6.16 11.10
N SER A 47 6.48 7.16 11.18
CA SER A 47 5.62 7.36 12.36
C SER A 47 4.47 6.37 12.50
N ARG A 48 4.15 5.59 11.46
CA ARG A 48 2.94 4.73 11.41
C ARG A 48 3.21 3.26 11.12
N PHE A 49 4.28 2.91 10.41
CA PHE A 49 4.45 1.52 9.91
C PHE A 49 4.62 0.46 11.02
N GLN A 50 4.97 0.87 12.24
CA GLN A 50 5.08 0.00 13.42
C GLN A 50 3.89 0.08 14.37
N THR A 51 2.84 0.83 14.04
CA THR A 51 1.64 0.94 14.87
C THR A 51 0.61 -0.10 14.46
N GLU A 52 -0.19 -0.56 15.43
CA GLU A 52 -1.39 -1.34 15.15
C GLU A 52 -2.40 -0.48 14.37
N MET A 53 -2.99 -1.05 13.33
CA MET A 53 -4.03 -0.40 12.53
C MET A 53 -4.91 -1.46 11.87
N ARG A 54 -6.10 -1.06 11.42
CA ARG A 54 -6.94 -1.90 10.57
C ARG A 54 -6.33 -2.03 9.17
N LEU A 55 -6.72 -3.08 8.45
CA LEU A 55 -6.25 -3.30 7.08
C LEU A 55 -6.61 -2.15 6.13
N ASP A 56 -7.80 -1.57 6.25
CA ASP A 56 -8.23 -0.42 5.45
C ASP A 56 -7.43 0.85 5.75
N GLU A 57 -7.01 1.05 6.99
CA GLU A 57 -6.09 2.12 7.36
C GLU A 57 -4.69 1.92 6.76
N ALA A 58 -4.19 0.67 6.71
CA ALA A 58 -2.91 0.35 6.08
C ALA A 58 -2.94 0.61 4.56
N ILE A 59 -4.04 0.24 3.88
CA ILE A 59 -4.25 0.51 2.46
C ILE A 59 -4.39 2.02 2.20
N ASP A 60 -5.11 2.76 3.05
CA ASP A 60 -5.22 4.21 2.94
C ASP A 60 -3.87 4.90 3.13
N LEU A 61 -3.05 4.46 4.10
CA LEU A 61 -1.70 4.97 4.30
C LEU A 61 -0.84 4.78 3.04
N CYS A 62 -0.88 3.60 2.41
CA CYS A 62 -0.22 3.34 1.13
C CYS A 62 -0.68 4.32 0.03
N ARG A 63 -2.00 4.55 -0.06
CA ARG A 63 -2.59 5.50 -1.03
C ARG A 63 -2.14 6.94 -0.77
N ARG A 64 -2.10 7.37 0.49
CA ARG A 64 -1.63 8.69 0.88
C ARG A 64 -0.17 8.90 0.51
N CYS A 65 0.70 7.94 0.82
CA CYS A 65 2.11 8.00 0.46
C CYS A 65 2.31 8.00 -1.08
N HIS A 66 1.51 7.25 -1.84
CA HIS A 66 1.49 7.39 -3.30
C HIS A 66 1.17 8.83 -3.71
N ARG A 67 0.10 9.44 -3.20
CA ARG A 67 -0.32 10.81 -3.56
C ARG A 67 0.69 11.89 -3.18
N MET A 68 1.50 11.65 -2.15
CA MET A 68 2.59 12.53 -1.75
C MET A 68 3.80 12.45 -2.70
N ALA A 69 3.84 11.47 -3.60
CA ALA A 69 4.84 11.32 -4.66
C ALA A 69 6.30 11.41 -4.18
N PRO A 70 6.77 10.49 -3.31
CA PRO A 70 8.12 10.53 -2.75
C PRO A 70 9.26 10.30 -3.76
N PHE A 71 8.97 9.71 -4.92
CA PHE A 71 9.94 9.42 -5.98
C PHE A 71 9.51 10.05 -7.30
N CYS A 72 10.44 10.28 -8.22
CA CYS A 72 10.11 10.83 -9.54
C CYS A 72 9.19 9.91 -10.36
N PHE A 73 9.27 8.59 -10.17
CA PHE A 73 8.51 7.61 -10.95
C PHE A 73 7.99 6.46 -10.06
N TYR A 74 6.98 5.75 -10.57
CA TYR A 74 6.44 4.50 -10.02
C TYR A 74 5.95 4.54 -8.57
N ASN A 75 5.57 5.71 -8.04
CA ASN A 75 5.00 5.82 -6.69
C ASN A 75 3.77 4.90 -6.52
N GLY A 76 2.79 5.01 -7.43
CA GLY A 76 1.59 4.18 -7.39
C GLY A 76 1.90 2.69 -7.46
N ASN A 77 2.80 2.27 -8.36
CA ASN A 77 3.22 0.87 -8.48
C ASN A 77 3.91 0.35 -7.22
N THR A 78 4.75 1.20 -6.59
CA THR A 78 5.48 0.84 -5.36
C THR A 78 4.50 0.53 -4.25
N PHE A 79 3.62 1.48 -3.91
CA PHE A 79 2.67 1.30 -2.81
C PHE A 79 1.57 0.28 -3.15
N ALA A 80 1.16 0.16 -4.43
CA ALA A 80 0.20 -0.87 -4.83
C ALA A 80 0.79 -2.29 -4.72
N ALA A 81 2.09 -2.46 -4.98
CA ALA A 81 2.77 -3.74 -4.75
C ALA A 81 2.77 -4.11 -3.26
N LEU A 82 3.06 -3.16 -2.37
CA LEU A 82 2.97 -3.35 -0.92
C LEU A 82 1.55 -3.77 -0.50
N ALA A 83 0.53 -3.04 -0.96
CA ALA A 83 -0.87 -3.37 -0.68
C ALA A 83 -1.24 -4.79 -1.12
N ARG A 84 -0.79 -5.21 -2.30
CA ARG A 84 -1.06 -6.57 -2.80
C ARG A 84 -0.36 -7.64 -1.97
N ASP A 85 0.88 -7.37 -1.55
CA ASP A 85 1.67 -8.27 -0.71
C ASP A 85 1.03 -8.46 0.67
N LEU A 86 0.50 -7.39 1.28
CA LEU A 86 -0.28 -7.48 2.51
C LEU A 86 -1.45 -8.45 2.40
N ILE A 87 -2.24 -8.34 1.32
CA ILE A 87 -3.40 -9.23 1.09
C ILE A 87 -2.94 -10.66 0.81
N GLN A 88 -1.84 -10.84 0.10
CA GLN A 88 -1.30 -12.16 -0.24
C GLN A 88 -0.88 -12.95 1.01
N ASN A 89 -0.47 -12.26 2.07
CA ASN A 89 -0.11 -12.86 3.35
C ASN A 89 -1.31 -13.15 4.27
N LEU A 90 -2.53 -12.84 3.84
CA LEU A 90 -3.75 -13.22 4.55
C LEU A 90 -4.12 -14.67 4.26
N ALA A 91 -4.59 -15.39 5.29
CA ALA A 91 -5.18 -16.71 5.14
C ALA A 91 -6.62 -16.62 4.60
N LEU A 92 -6.77 -16.19 3.35
CA LEU A 92 -8.05 -16.12 2.62
C LEU A 92 -8.18 -17.26 1.61
N PRO A 93 -9.41 -17.70 1.28
CA PRO A 93 -9.66 -18.52 0.10
C PRO A 93 -9.11 -17.85 -1.17
N ALA A 94 -8.60 -18.64 -2.12
CA ALA A 94 -7.89 -18.13 -3.29
C ALA A 94 -8.68 -17.09 -4.10
N ASP A 95 -9.98 -17.32 -4.31
CA ASP A 95 -10.85 -16.42 -5.06
C ASP A 95 -11.06 -15.09 -4.30
N GLU A 96 -11.27 -15.15 -2.98
CA GLU A 96 -11.40 -13.96 -2.12
C GLU A 96 -10.08 -13.18 -2.10
N ALA A 97 -8.94 -13.86 -1.93
CA ALA A 97 -7.62 -13.25 -1.97
C ALA A 97 -7.38 -12.53 -3.29
N TYR A 98 -7.72 -13.16 -4.42
CA TYR A 98 -7.58 -12.56 -5.75
C TYR A 98 -8.37 -11.25 -5.87
N ILE A 99 -9.64 -11.26 -5.49
CA ILE A 99 -10.54 -10.09 -5.57
C ILE A 99 -10.00 -8.97 -4.67
N ILE A 100 -9.77 -9.26 -3.39
CA ILE A 100 -9.35 -8.24 -2.42
C ILE A 100 -7.98 -7.65 -2.78
N ARG A 101 -7.06 -8.47 -3.30
CA ARG A 101 -5.74 -8.02 -3.78
C ARG A 101 -5.88 -7.07 -4.98
N SER A 102 -6.81 -7.35 -5.90
CA SER A 102 -7.11 -6.47 -7.02
C SER A 102 -7.64 -5.12 -6.53
N LEU A 103 -8.65 -5.14 -5.65
CA LEU A 103 -9.25 -3.94 -5.08
C LEU A 103 -8.22 -3.07 -4.36
N ALA A 104 -7.41 -3.65 -3.46
CA ALA A 104 -6.36 -2.94 -2.73
C ALA A 104 -5.36 -2.28 -3.70
N GLY A 105 -4.97 -2.99 -4.76
CA GLY A 105 -4.10 -2.45 -5.80
C GLY A 105 -4.71 -1.26 -6.54
N HIS A 106 -5.99 -1.34 -6.94
CA HIS A 106 -6.70 -0.24 -7.61
C HIS A 106 -6.87 0.98 -6.72
N ILE A 107 -7.19 0.77 -5.43
CA ILE A 107 -7.36 1.83 -4.44
C ILE A 107 -6.06 2.61 -4.29
N VAL A 108 -4.94 1.90 -4.07
CA VAL A 108 -3.64 2.56 -3.88
C VAL A 108 -3.15 3.21 -5.16
N ALA A 109 -3.31 2.57 -6.32
CA ALA A 109 -2.97 3.16 -7.61
C ALA A 109 -3.85 4.37 -7.99
N GLY A 110 -4.94 4.63 -7.26
CA GLY A 110 -5.83 5.77 -7.48
C GLY A 110 -6.77 5.59 -8.67
N VAL A 111 -7.03 4.34 -9.08
CA VAL A 111 -7.88 3.98 -10.23
C VAL A 111 -9.16 3.26 -9.82
N ALA A 112 -9.38 3.03 -8.52
CA ALA A 112 -10.55 2.33 -8.02
C ALA A 112 -11.84 3.15 -8.21
N THR A 113 -12.94 2.48 -8.57
CA THR A 113 -14.28 3.06 -8.54
C THR A 113 -14.82 3.18 -7.12
N ASP A 114 -15.89 3.96 -6.92
CA ASP A 114 -16.57 4.05 -5.63
C ASP A 114 -17.16 2.70 -5.19
N GLU A 115 -17.60 1.85 -6.13
CA GLU A 115 -18.03 0.48 -5.81
C GLU A 115 -16.86 -0.36 -5.31
N GLU A 116 -15.69 -0.28 -5.95
CA GLU A 116 -14.50 -1.02 -5.52
C GLU A 116 -14.02 -0.59 -4.13
N VAL A 117 -14.01 0.71 -3.83
CA VAL A 117 -13.68 1.22 -2.50
C VAL A 117 -14.67 0.70 -1.46
N ARG A 118 -15.97 0.71 -1.78
CA ARG A 118 -17.02 0.23 -0.88
C ARG A 118 -16.91 -1.28 -0.61
N ALA A 119 -16.72 -2.09 -1.65
CA ALA A 119 -16.56 -3.54 -1.53
C ALA A 119 -15.36 -3.91 -0.65
N PHE A 120 -14.24 -3.17 -0.76
CA PHE A 120 -13.08 -3.39 0.10
C PHE A 120 -13.35 -3.03 1.57
N ARG A 121 -14.09 -1.94 1.84
CA ARG A 121 -14.49 -1.55 3.20
C ARG A 121 -15.44 -2.58 3.83
N GLU A 122 -16.45 -3.01 3.09
CA GLU A 122 -17.39 -4.05 3.53
C GLU A 122 -16.67 -5.37 3.84
N PHE A 123 -15.64 -5.73 3.05
CA PHE A 123 -14.78 -6.85 3.38
C PHE A 123 -14.06 -6.65 4.73
N CYS A 124 -13.45 -5.49 4.96
CA CYS A 124 -12.74 -5.22 6.21
C CYS A 124 -13.69 -5.26 7.42
N GLU A 125 -14.86 -4.63 7.32
CA GLU A 125 -15.88 -4.62 8.36
C GLU A 125 -16.37 -6.03 8.71
N ARG A 126 -16.65 -6.87 7.71
CA ARG A 126 -17.10 -8.25 7.93
C ARG A 126 -16.07 -9.13 8.63
N LYS A 127 -14.77 -8.86 8.43
CA LYS A 127 -13.71 -9.66 9.06
C LYS A 127 -13.41 -9.17 10.48
N GLU A 128 -13.64 -7.90 10.79
CA GLU A 128 -13.53 -7.33 12.15
C GLU A 128 -14.67 -7.74 13.10
N ALA A 129 -15.85 -8.05 12.54
CA ALA A 129 -16.98 -8.65 13.28
C ALA A 129 -16.68 -10.09 13.75
#